data_AF-A0A9C8KWZ5-F1
#
_entry.id   AF-A0A9C8KWZ5-F1
#
_cell.length_a   1.000
_cell.length_b   1.000
_cell.length_c   1.000
_cell.angle_alpha   90.00
_cell.angle_beta   90.00
_cell.angle_gamma   90.00
#
_symmetry.space_group_name_H-M   'P 1'
#
loop_
_entity.id
_entity.type
_entity.pdbx_description
1 polymer ?
#
loop_
_entity_poly.entity_id
_entity_poly.type
_entity_poly.pdbx_seq_one_letter_code
_entity_poly.pdbx_strand_id
1 'polypeptide(L)' 'MELEYNFSKGTRGRFYTPKKRTTTIRLDDDIILYFKKKAAEKKVGYQTLLNAALRSYIKEHG' A
#
# COMPACT_ATOMS: atom_id res chain seq x y z
N MET A 1 -4.61 -30.21 6.41
CA MET A 1 -3.51 -29.64 7.22
C MET A 1 -2.98 -28.46 6.43
N GLU A 2 -3.57 -27.28 6.66
CA GLU A 2 -3.15 -26.04 5.98
C GLU A 2 -2.29 -25.28 6.99
N LEU A 3 -1.00 -25.17 6.71
CA LEU A 3 -0.04 -24.44 7.55
C LEU A 3 -0.27 -22.95 7.34
N GLU A 4 -1.11 -22.34 8.18
CA GLU A 4 -1.23 -20.88 8.25
C GLU A 4 0.10 -20.29 8.74
N TYR A 5 0.89 -19.83 7.77
CA TYR A 5 2.15 -19.17 8.03
C TYR A 5 1.86 -17.77 8.56
N ASN A 6 2.03 -17.59 9.87
CA ASN A 6 1.86 -16.31 10.56
C ASN A 6 3.04 -15.38 10.24
N PHE A 7 2.82 -14.36 9.41
CA PHE A 7 3.84 -13.40 8.98
C PHE A 7 3.97 -12.16 9.87
N SER A 8 3.30 -12.15 11.03
CA SER A 8 3.12 -10.96 11.88
C SER A 8 4.41 -10.48 12.59
N LYS A 9 5.55 -11.15 12.40
CA LYS A 9 6.87 -10.78 12.96
C LYS A 9 7.96 -10.45 11.93
N GLY A 10 7.60 -10.32 10.66
CA GLY A 10 8.56 -9.96 9.60
C GLY A 10 8.75 -8.46 9.42
N THR A 11 9.69 -7.84 10.14
CA THR A 11 10.14 -6.48 9.82
C THR A 11 10.79 -6.52 8.43
N ARG A 12 10.05 -6.13 7.38
CA ARG A 12 10.59 -6.00 6.01
C ARG A 12 11.74 -5.01 6.04
N GLY A 13 12.96 -5.56 5.95
CA GLY A 13 14.21 -4.84 6.11
C GLY A 13 14.37 -3.66 5.15
N ARG A 14 15.27 -2.77 5.55
CA ARG A 14 15.68 -1.48 4.97
C ARG A 14 16.10 -1.50 3.47
N PHE A 15 15.93 -2.64 2.79
CA PHE A 15 16.35 -2.93 1.41
C PHE A 15 15.23 -3.51 0.54
N TYR A 16 13.95 -3.36 0.92
CA TYR A 16 12.87 -3.70 0.00
C TYR A 16 12.74 -2.61 -1.07
N THR A 17 13.36 -2.82 -2.23
CA THR A 17 13.09 -2.03 -3.44
C THR A 17 11.77 -2.50 -4.01
N PRO A 18 10.67 -1.73 -3.90
CA PRO A 18 9.40 -2.18 -4.44
C PRO A 18 9.48 -2.20 -5.96
N LYS A 19 9.53 -3.40 -6.55
CA LYS A 19 9.27 -3.57 -7.97
C LYS A 19 7.81 -3.21 -8.22
N LYS A 20 7.57 -1.99 -8.68
CA LYS A 20 6.25 -1.55 -9.13
C LYS A 20 5.86 -2.43 -10.31
N ARG A 21 4.79 -3.19 -10.16
CA ARG A 21 4.15 -3.91 -11.27
C ARG A 21 2.94 -3.10 -11.71
N THR A 22 2.77 -2.95 -13.02
CA THR A 22 1.54 -2.41 -13.58
C THR A 22 0.47 -3.48 -13.44
N THR A 23 -0.62 -3.14 -12.75
CA THR A 23 -1.76 -4.04 -12.54
C THR A 23 -3.02 -3.20 -12.60
N THR A 24 -4.05 -3.72 -13.26
CA THR A 24 -5.35 -3.06 -13.34
C THR A 24 -6.17 -3.43 -12.11
N ILE A 25 -6.44 -2.45 -11.25
CA ILE A 25 -7.35 -2.57 -10.12
C ILE A 25 -8.49 -1.58 -10.32
N ARG A 26 -9.71 -1.98 -10.00
CA ARG A 26 -10.87 -1.08 -9.94
C ARG A 26 -10.95 -0.53 -8.52
N LEU A 27 -10.97 0.79 -8.41
CA LEU A 27 -11.15 1.53 -7.15
C LEU A 27 -12.33 2.46 -7.33
N ASP A 28 -13.00 2.73 -6.23
CA ASP A 28 -14.08 3.70 -6.22
C ASP A 28 -13.56 5.12 -6.49
N ASP A 29 -14.39 5.98 -7.07
CA ASP A 29 -13.99 7.33 -7.47
C ASP A 29 -13.65 8.18 -6.24
N ASP A 30 -14.39 7.99 -5.14
CA ASP A 30 -14.18 8.73 -3.90
C ASP A 30 -12.79 8.47 -3.28
N ILE A 31 -12.31 7.22 -3.32
CA ILE A 31 -10.99 6.80 -2.86
C ILE A 31 -9.93 7.49 -3.72
N ILE A 32 -10.09 7.45 -5.05
CA ILE A 32 -9.15 8.09 -5.98
C ILE A 32 -9.10 9.61 -5.72
N LEU A 33 -10.25 10.25 -5.54
CA LEU A 33 -10.34 11.69 -5.28
C LEU A 33 -9.69 12.06 -3.94
N TYR A 34 -9.93 11.28 -2.88
CA TYR A 34 -9.31 11.47 -1.58
C TYR A 34 -7.78 11.43 -1.66
N PHE A 35 -7.23 10.39 -2.29
CA PHE A 35 -5.78 10.24 -2.42
C PHE A 35 -5.16 11.29 -3.33
N LYS A 36 -5.86 11.76 -4.37
CA LYS A 36 -5.41 12.87 -5.22
C LYS A 36 -5.34 14.20 -4.45
N LYS A 37 -6.35 14.53 -3.64
CA LYS A 37 -6.34 15.73 -2.80
C LYS A 37 -5.17 15.71 -1.81
N LYS A 38 -5.04 14.60 -1.07
CA LYS A 38 -3.97 14.40 -0.08
C LYS A 38 -2.57 14.40 -0.69
N ALA A 39 -2.45 13.91 -1.92
CA ALA A 39 -1.22 13.94 -2.71
C ALA A 39 -0.79 15.36 -3.09
N ALA A 40 -1.74 16.20 -3.50
CA ALA A 40 -1.48 17.60 -3.82
C ALA A 40 -0.97 18.36 -2.60
N GLU A 41 -1.59 18.17 -1.42
CA GLU A 41 -1.17 18.79 -0.16
C GLU A 41 0.25 18.38 0.24
N LYS A 42 0.60 17.11 0.05
CA LYS A 42 1.90 16.54 0.43
C LYS A 42 2.97 16.62 -0.66
N LYS A 43 2.65 17.19 -1.84
CA LYS A 43 3.54 17.25 -3.02
C LYS A 43 4.14 15.88 -3.40
N VAL A 44 3.36 14.81 -3.27
CA VAL A 44 3.75 13.44 -3.63
C VAL A 44 2.73 12.84 -4.58
N GLY A 45 3.09 11.81 -5.35
CA GLY A 45 2.13 11.13 -6.23
C GLY A 45 1.04 10.39 -5.44
N TYR A 46 -0.22 10.45 -5.90
CA TYR A 46 -1.34 9.74 -5.27
C TYR A 46 -1.11 8.23 -5.18
N GLN A 47 -0.48 7.64 -6.20
CA GLN A 47 -0.14 6.22 -6.21
C GLN A 47 0.90 5.87 -5.13
N THR A 48 1.80 6.79 -4.79
CA THR A 48 2.76 6.62 -3.70
C THR A 48 2.04 6.60 -2.35
N LEU A 49 1.09 7.52 -2.13
CA LEU A 49 0.28 7.54 -0.91
C LEU A 49 -0.64 6.34 -0.78
N LEU A 50 -1.29 5.95 -1.86
CA LEU A 50 -2.15 4.77 -1.91
C LEU A 50 -1.35 3.51 -1.55
N ASN A 51 -0.18 3.33 -2.16
CA ASN A 51 0.70 2.22 -1.84
C ASN A 51 1.20 2.25 -0.39
N ALA A 52 1.47 3.43 0.16
CA ALA A 52 1.86 3.57 1.57
C ALA A 52 0.71 3.16 2.50
N ALA A 53 -0.51 3.60 2.23
CA ALA A 53 -1.70 3.24 3.00
C ALA A 53 -1.97 1.74 2.96
N LEU A 54 -1.91 1.12 1.78
CA LEU A 54 -2.05 -0.34 1.64
C LEU A 54 -0.97 -1.10 2.42
N ARG A 55 0.27 -0.61 2.43
CA ARG A 55 1.35 -1.21 3.24
C ARG A 55 1.11 -1.09 4.74
N SER A 56 0.62 0.07 5.21
CA SER A 56 0.27 0.23 6.63
C SER A 56 -0.85 -0.73 7.02
N TYR A 57 -1.90 -0.82 6.21
CA TYR A 57 -3.01 -1.76 6.44
C TYR A 57 -2.52 -3.22 6.54
N ILE A 58 -1.67 -3.66 5.61
CA ILE A 58 -1.06 -5.00 5.63
C ILE A 58 -0.21 -5.21 6.89
N LYS A 59 0.48 -4.17 7.39
CA LYS A 59 1.29 -4.26 8.61
C LYS A 59 0.42 -4.36 9.86
N GLU A 60 -0.72 -3.69 9.87
CA GLU A 60 -1.65 -3.65 11.02
C GLU A 60 -2.55 -4.89 11.09
N HIS A 61 -2.86 -5.52 9.96
CA HIS A 61 -3.80 -6.64 9.84
C HIS A 61 -3.16 -7.95 9.36
N GLY A 62 -1.83 -8.01 9.29
CA GLY A 62 -1.06 -9.16 8.77
C GLY A 62 -0.13 -9.81 9.76
#